data_AF-A0A2D6HJG0-F1
#
_entry.id   AF-A0A2D6HJG0-F1
#
_cell.length_a   1.000
_cell.length_b   1.000
_cell.length_c   1.000
_cell.angle_alpha   90.00
_cell.angle_beta   90.00
_cell.angle_gamma   90.00
#
_symmetry.space_group_name_H-M   'P 1'
#
loop_
_entity.id
_entity.type
_entity.pdbx_description
1 polymer ?
#
loop_
_entity_poly.entity_id
_entity_poly.type
_entity_poly.pdbx_seq_one_letter_code
_entity_poly.pdbx_strand_id
1 'polypeptide(L)'
;MVVAALAGAVLLGGGGPGGVEGPPRTAQAAGPAALGPPPCPPERAQRVGAADEALSTPLSSERLRRPVAAGSVGAVRSIAPPPRGSARALAAGGLAEGAALTEDIPIEELPYAELTEDLRDDDEKWNATCAGRELSRRLSDPAEAYEARRHLEASLRSDDWQEKRIAIGLLQSAALAADPRLAPYSPPEILLDLTVEQLDDWTTIDDPMWIMGDSQDSKSLPFAMAHLGRMERSLTQRLVSQPPDKRFVFAFLLGWGERRHLVDQIAPELVGHLRDNGIRDDALMSMEALYALGEVVRPWLEVSLLSADSQQRACIELLTLELDEPALTSEKQAGRSALNQVPWKCDDPVQSWRYRQGRIW
;
A
#
# COMPACT_ATOMS: atom_id res chain seq x y z
N MET A 1 2.42 -24.67 -54.36
CA MET A 1 3.33 -23.82 -55.16
C MET A 1 3.43 -22.48 -54.44
N VAL A 2 4.54 -22.00 -53.89
CA VAL A 2 5.94 -22.40 -53.84
C VAL A 2 6.49 -22.00 -52.46
N VAL A 3 7.34 -22.86 -51.92
CA VAL A 3 8.17 -22.79 -50.70
C VAL A 3 9.37 -21.84 -50.91
N ALA A 4 9.82 -21.10 -49.88
CA ALA A 4 11.23 -20.78 -49.59
C ALA A 4 11.31 -20.10 -48.19
N ALA A 5 11.99 -20.54 -47.12
CA ALA A 5 13.26 -21.23 -46.88
C ALA A 5 14.49 -20.42 -47.30
N LEU A 6 15.20 -19.85 -46.31
CA LEU A 6 16.64 -19.59 -46.38
C LEU A 6 17.28 -19.78 -45.00
N ALA A 7 18.26 -20.68 -45.00
CA ALA A 7 19.22 -20.98 -43.95
C ALA A 7 20.62 -20.56 -44.44
N GLY A 8 21.56 -20.37 -43.51
CA GLY A 8 23.01 -20.31 -43.74
C GLY A 8 23.73 -20.11 -42.39
N ALA A 9 24.26 -21.18 -41.76
CA ALA A 9 25.64 -21.71 -41.86
C ALA A 9 26.67 -20.82 -41.12
N VAL A 10 27.21 -21.16 -39.95
CA VAL A 10 28.18 -22.22 -39.54
C VAL A 10 29.56 -22.09 -40.18
N LEU A 11 30.56 -21.76 -39.35
CA LEU A 11 32.01 -22.07 -39.41
C LEU A 11 32.50 -22.07 -37.94
N LEU A 12 32.80 -23.19 -37.27
CA LEU A 12 33.96 -24.09 -37.31
C LEU A 12 35.32 -23.46 -36.87
N GLY A 13 35.87 -24.06 -35.81
CA GLY A 13 37.25 -23.95 -35.31
C GLY A 13 37.25 -24.34 -33.81
N GLY A 14 37.51 -25.58 -33.42
CA GLY A 14 38.84 -26.22 -33.36
C GLY A 14 39.54 -25.75 -32.07
N GLY A 15 39.75 -26.53 -31.00
CA GLY A 15 40.24 -27.91 -30.90
C GLY A 15 41.57 -27.85 -30.13
N GLY A 16 41.69 -28.52 -28.97
CA GLY A 16 42.96 -28.57 -28.23
C GLY A 16 42.90 -29.12 -26.80
N PRO A 17 43.45 -30.32 -26.51
CA PRO A 17 43.22 -31.07 -25.28
C PRO A 17 44.36 -30.97 -24.25
N GLY A 18 44.06 -31.32 -23.00
CA GLY A 18 45.07 -31.54 -21.95
C GLY A 18 44.43 -31.89 -20.63
N GLY A 19 44.17 -33.19 -20.39
CA GLY A 19 43.82 -33.70 -19.06
C GLY A 19 45.06 -33.82 -18.16
N VAL A 20 44.85 -34.04 -16.86
CA VAL A 20 45.44 -35.13 -16.04
C VAL A 20 44.74 -35.14 -14.66
N GLU A 21 44.12 -36.29 -14.39
CA GLU A 21 43.97 -37.06 -13.14
C GLU A 21 44.08 -36.43 -11.74
N GLY A 22 43.10 -36.80 -10.91
CA GLY A 22 43.34 -37.17 -9.50
C GLY A 22 42.12 -37.09 -8.57
N PRO A 23 41.57 -38.22 -8.12
CA PRO A 23 41.02 -38.37 -6.77
C PRO A 23 41.82 -39.45 -6.00
N PRO A 24 41.55 -39.79 -4.71
CA PRO A 24 40.55 -39.26 -3.77
C PRO A 24 41.17 -38.86 -2.40
N ARG A 25 40.43 -38.11 -1.57
CA ARG A 25 40.59 -38.18 -0.11
C ARG A 25 39.24 -38.24 0.59
N THR A 26 39.05 -39.39 1.21
CA THR A 26 38.08 -39.74 2.26
C THR A 26 38.40 -39.06 3.60
N ALA A 27 37.39 -39.10 4.48
CA ALA A 27 37.32 -38.67 5.89
C ALA A 27 36.86 -37.21 6.06
N GLN A 28 35.91 -36.85 6.92
CA GLN A 28 35.40 -37.56 8.09
C GLN A 28 34.04 -36.97 8.47
N ALA A 29 33.18 -37.83 9.03
CA ALA A 29 31.88 -37.47 9.57
C ALA A 29 31.99 -36.50 10.75
N ALA A 30 31.14 -35.46 10.76
CA ALA A 30 30.72 -34.77 11.96
C ALA A 30 29.19 -34.89 12.03
N GLY A 31 28.73 -35.62 13.05
CA GLY A 31 27.31 -35.91 13.27
C GLY A 31 26.51 -34.70 13.71
N PRO A 32 25.17 -34.81 13.68
CA PRO A 32 24.26 -33.73 14.04
C PRO A 32 24.28 -33.47 15.55
N ALA A 33 24.52 -32.23 15.94
CA ALA A 33 24.23 -31.77 17.29
C ALA A 33 22.71 -31.77 17.47
N ALA A 34 22.22 -32.70 18.28
CA ALA A 34 20.84 -32.73 18.76
C ALA A 34 20.58 -31.50 19.63
N LEU A 35 19.84 -30.53 19.10
CA LEU A 35 19.18 -29.51 19.90
C LEU A 35 17.97 -30.18 20.56
N GLY A 36 18.11 -30.51 21.84
CA GLY A 36 16.99 -30.95 22.66
C GLY A 36 15.93 -29.85 22.80
N PRO A 37 14.66 -30.21 23.01
CA PRO A 37 13.59 -29.23 23.19
C PRO A 37 13.80 -28.42 24.49
N PRO A 38 13.45 -27.12 24.51
CA PRO A 38 13.48 -26.32 25.72
C PRO A 38 12.48 -26.84 26.76
N PRO A 39 12.77 -26.71 28.07
CA PRO A 39 11.88 -27.19 29.13
C PRO A 39 10.59 -26.35 29.22
N CYS A 40 9.46 -27.06 29.33
CA CYS A 40 8.17 -26.49 29.73
C CYS A 40 8.27 -25.76 31.08
N PRO A 41 7.72 -24.54 31.22
CA PRO A 41 7.43 -23.97 32.52
C PRO A 41 6.20 -24.66 33.15
N PRO A 42 6.12 -24.73 34.50
CA PRO A 42 5.19 -25.59 35.21
C PRO A 42 3.74 -25.09 35.19
N GLU A 43 2.84 -26.07 35.14
CA GLU A 43 1.42 -25.98 35.42
C GLU A 43 1.15 -25.19 36.70
N ARG A 44 0.32 -24.14 36.60
CA ARG A 44 -0.32 -23.55 37.78
C ARG A 44 -1.75 -24.08 37.87
N ALA A 45 -1.95 -24.82 38.96
CA ALA A 45 -3.15 -25.53 39.31
C ALA A 45 -4.42 -24.66 39.33
N GLN A 46 -5.47 -25.34 38.89
CA GLN A 46 -6.89 -25.16 39.14
C GLN A 46 -7.22 -24.50 40.50
N ARG A 47 -8.15 -23.54 40.47
CA ARG A 47 -9.17 -23.42 41.52
C ARG A 47 -10.54 -23.67 40.92
N VAL A 48 -11.05 -24.83 41.29
CA VAL A 48 -12.46 -25.22 41.23
C VAL A 48 -13.25 -24.32 42.19
N GLY A 49 -14.37 -23.83 41.73
CA GLY A 49 -15.43 -23.22 42.53
C GLY A 49 -16.75 -23.39 41.79
N ALA A 50 -17.38 -24.53 42.00
CA ALA A 50 -18.74 -24.84 41.56
C ALA A 50 -19.74 -24.40 42.65
N ALA A 51 -20.83 -23.77 42.22
CA ALA A 51 -22.16 -23.65 42.84
C ALA A 51 -22.89 -22.51 42.11
N ASP A 52 -24.15 -22.53 41.75
CA ASP A 52 -25.19 -23.55 41.69
C ASP A 52 -26.32 -22.93 40.84
N GLU A 53 -27.19 -23.77 40.29
CA GLU A 53 -28.36 -23.39 39.50
C GLU A 53 -29.33 -22.50 40.28
N ALA A 54 -29.91 -21.47 39.63
CA ALA A 54 -31.31 -21.09 39.85
C ALA A 54 -31.83 -20.05 38.82
N LEU A 55 -32.86 -20.49 38.09
CA LEU A 55 -34.06 -19.74 37.70
C LEU A 55 -34.00 -18.77 36.52
N SER A 56 -34.50 -19.31 35.41
CA SER A 56 -35.25 -18.65 34.34
C SER A 56 -36.21 -17.56 34.83
N THR A 57 -36.12 -16.37 34.22
CA THR A 57 -37.27 -15.53 33.83
C THR A 57 -36.83 -14.54 32.75
N PRO A 58 -37.69 -14.22 31.77
CA PRO A 58 -37.31 -13.40 30.62
C PRO A 58 -37.41 -11.92 30.98
N LEU A 59 -36.30 -11.18 30.85
CA LEU A 59 -36.31 -9.73 30.96
C LEU A 59 -36.60 -9.11 29.60
N SER A 60 -37.79 -8.50 29.52
CA SER A 60 -38.29 -7.68 28.43
C SER A 60 -37.25 -6.66 27.95
N SER A 61 -36.93 -6.76 26.66
CA SER A 61 -36.04 -5.90 25.90
C SER A 61 -36.69 -4.57 25.53
N GLU A 62 -37.11 -3.79 26.53
CA GLU A 62 -37.81 -2.52 26.31
C GLU A 62 -37.33 -1.45 27.30
N ARG A 63 -36.04 -1.08 27.22
CA ARG A 63 -35.48 0.18 27.76
C ARG A 63 -33.99 0.27 27.43
N LEU A 64 -33.68 0.92 26.29
CA LEU A 64 -32.49 1.77 26.05
C LEU A 64 -32.43 2.12 24.55
N ARG A 65 -33.49 2.73 24.02
CA ARG A 65 -33.36 3.63 22.86
C ARG A 65 -33.24 5.05 23.39
N ARG A 66 -32.03 5.45 23.78
CA ARG A 66 -31.67 6.87 23.79
C ARG A 66 -31.18 7.20 22.39
N PRO A 67 -31.78 8.16 21.68
CA PRO A 67 -31.19 8.66 20.44
C PRO A 67 -29.85 9.30 20.80
N VAL A 68 -28.76 8.74 20.29
CA VAL A 68 -27.48 9.44 20.22
C VAL A 68 -27.72 10.59 19.27
N ALA A 69 -27.79 11.81 19.83
CA ALA A 69 -27.81 13.02 19.03
C ALA A 69 -26.61 12.96 18.07
N ALA A 70 -26.87 13.18 16.78
CA ALA A 70 -25.86 13.37 15.77
C ALA A 70 -24.98 14.55 16.19
N GLY A 71 -23.91 14.26 16.91
CA GLY A 71 -22.84 15.19 17.16
C GLY A 71 -22.23 15.50 15.81
N SER A 72 -22.57 16.67 15.29
CA SER A 72 -21.87 17.33 14.19
C SER A 72 -20.36 17.15 14.42
N VAL A 73 -19.73 16.29 13.62
CA VAL A 73 -18.28 16.30 13.46
C VAL A 73 -17.94 17.74 13.08
N GLY A 74 -17.30 18.45 14.01
CA GLY A 74 -16.99 19.86 13.82
C GLY A 74 -16.27 20.00 12.50
N ALA A 75 -16.84 20.79 11.59
CA ALA A 75 -16.18 21.13 10.35
C ALA A 75 -14.80 21.68 10.70
N VAL A 76 -13.76 20.88 10.43
CA VAL A 76 -12.38 21.37 10.47
C VAL A 76 -12.36 22.48 9.44
N ARG A 77 -12.38 23.73 9.90
CA ARG A 77 -12.25 24.88 9.02
C ARG A 77 -10.89 24.76 8.37
N SER A 78 -10.87 24.38 7.09
CA SER A 78 -9.67 24.49 6.25
C SER A 78 -9.24 25.96 6.29
N ILE A 79 -8.17 26.25 7.03
CA ILE A 79 -7.59 27.59 7.08
C ILE A 79 -6.84 27.74 5.76
N ALA A 80 -7.34 28.60 4.88
CA ALA A 80 -6.63 28.94 3.66
C ALA A 80 -5.25 29.54 4.03
N PRO A 81 -4.14 29.07 3.42
CA PRO A 81 -2.84 29.64 3.69
C PRO A 81 -2.84 31.14 3.32
N PRO A 82 -2.17 31.99 4.11
CA PRO A 82 -2.05 33.41 3.79
C PRO A 82 -1.20 33.62 2.53
N PRO A 83 -1.40 34.70 1.76
CA PRO A 83 -0.53 35.04 0.64
C PRO A 83 0.92 35.25 1.12
N ARG A 84 1.87 34.68 0.38
CA ARG A 84 3.29 34.54 0.77
C ARG A 84 3.97 35.83 1.22
N GLY A 85 3.60 36.98 0.62
CA GLY A 85 4.15 38.30 0.98
C GLY A 85 3.91 38.72 2.44
N SER A 86 2.96 38.10 3.13
CA SER A 86 2.73 38.36 4.55
C SER A 86 3.62 37.53 5.50
N ALA A 87 4.20 36.40 5.05
CA ALA A 87 4.96 35.49 5.92
C ALA A 87 6.44 35.87 6.07
N ARG A 88 7.14 36.24 4.97
CA ARG A 88 8.55 36.68 5.02
C ARG A 88 8.74 37.97 5.80
N ALA A 89 7.81 38.92 5.68
CA ALA A 89 7.83 40.17 6.45
C ALA A 89 7.61 39.96 7.96
N LEU A 90 6.93 38.88 8.38
CA LEU A 90 6.67 38.57 9.78
C LEU A 90 7.80 37.79 10.47
N ALA A 91 8.58 37.00 9.73
CA ALA A 91 9.72 36.27 10.27
C ALA A 91 10.94 37.18 10.53
N ALA A 92 11.08 38.28 9.80
CA ALA A 92 12.19 39.23 9.93
C ALA A 92 12.02 40.26 11.09
N GLY A 93 11.28 39.90 12.14
CA GLY A 93 10.99 40.74 13.31
C GLY A 93 12.18 41.06 14.23
N GLY A 94 13.39 41.22 13.68
CA GLY A 94 14.62 41.50 14.39
C GLY A 94 15.58 42.40 13.59
N LEU A 95 15.37 43.72 13.69
CA LEU A 95 16.40 44.77 13.64
C LEU A 95 17.46 44.69 12.53
N ALA A 96 17.06 44.81 11.26
CA ALA A 96 17.97 45.23 10.20
C ALA A 96 17.35 46.38 9.38
N GLU A 97 17.61 47.61 9.81
CA GLU A 97 17.43 48.80 8.98
C GLU A 97 18.32 48.68 7.73
N GLY A 98 17.73 48.34 6.59
CA GLY A 98 18.44 48.37 5.30
C GLY A 98 18.19 47.19 4.36
N ALA A 99 17.32 46.22 4.70
CA ALA A 99 16.86 45.26 3.71
C ALA A 99 15.92 45.99 2.73
N ALA A 100 16.43 46.27 1.53
CA ALA A 100 15.60 46.69 0.41
C ALA A 100 14.42 45.71 0.32
N LEU A 101 13.20 46.23 0.38
CA LEU A 101 11.98 45.47 0.19
C LEU A 101 12.07 44.83 -1.20
N THR A 102 12.55 43.59 -1.27
CA THR A 102 12.42 42.77 -2.46
C THR A 102 10.93 42.67 -2.72
N GLU A 103 10.48 43.19 -3.85
CA GLU A 103 9.08 43.08 -4.27
C GLU A 103 8.65 41.61 -4.14
N ASP A 104 7.54 41.38 -3.45
CA ASP A 104 7.00 40.03 -3.27
C ASP A 104 6.59 39.48 -4.63
N ILE A 105 7.45 38.63 -5.20
CA ILE A 105 7.14 37.93 -6.45
C ILE A 105 5.98 36.96 -6.16
N PRO A 106 4.88 37.01 -6.95
CA PRO A 106 3.79 36.03 -6.83
C PRO A 106 4.31 34.60 -6.98
N ILE A 107 3.73 33.65 -6.23
CA ILE A 107 4.20 32.25 -6.26
C ILE A 107 4.08 31.62 -7.65
N GLU A 108 3.07 32.04 -8.40
CA GLU A 108 2.78 31.61 -9.76
C GLU A 108 3.88 32.04 -10.75
N GLU A 109 4.65 33.07 -10.41
CA GLU A 109 5.76 33.59 -11.24
C GLU A 109 7.12 33.02 -10.84
N LEU A 110 7.20 32.28 -9.72
CA LEU A 110 8.47 31.71 -9.28
C LEU A 110 8.98 30.64 -10.24
N PRO A 111 10.32 30.58 -10.44
CA PRO A 111 10.91 29.54 -11.25
C PRO A 111 10.77 28.18 -10.57
N TYR A 112 10.75 27.11 -11.38
CA TYR A 112 10.59 25.74 -10.88
C TYR A 112 11.65 25.35 -9.83
N ALA A 113 12.88 25.83 -9.98
CA ALA A 113 13.96 25.56 -9.03
C ALA A 113 13.67 26.12 -7.64
N GLU A 114 13.15 27.34 -7.55
CA GLU A 114 12.78 27.96 -6.27
C GLU A 114 11.56 27.27 -5.67
N LEU A 115 10.54 26.93 -6.50
CA LEU A 115 9.40 26.15 -6.01
C LEU A 115 9.81 24.78 -5.45
N THR A 116 10.78 24.10 -6.05
CA THR A 116 11.29 22.83 -5.49
C THR A 116 12.10 23.03 -4.23
N GLU A 117 12.90 24.10 -4.14
CA GLU A 117 13.66 24.44 -2.93
C GLU A 117 12.72 24.76 -1.75
N ASP A 118 11.60 25.41 -2.03
CA ASP A 118 10.57 25.74 -1.05
C ASP A 118 9.80 24.53 -0.51
N LEU A 119 10.01 23.32 -1.07
CA LEU A 119 9.42 22.08 -0.51
C LEU A 119 10.20 21.57 0.70
N ARG A 120 11.40 22.07 0.95
CA ARG A 120 12.28 21.61 2.02
C ARG A 120 11.73 21.91 3.40
N ASP A 121 12.17 21.12 4.38
CA ASP A 121 11.86 21.36 5.79
C ASP A 121 12.70 22.56 6.28
N ASP A 122 12.07 23.72 6.40
CA ASP A 122 12.69 24.94 6.89
C ASP A 122 11.77 25.73 7.85
N ASP A 123 12.30 26.82 8.40
CA ASP A 123 11.57 27.67 9.35
C ASP A 123 10.56 28.61 8.65
N GLU A 124 10.45 28.59 7.31
CA GLU A 124 9.53 29.44 6.55
C GLU A 124 8.11 28.84 6.55
N LYS A 125 7.24 29.38 7.40
CA LYS A 125 5.85 28.90 7.47
C LYS A 125 5.15 28.94 6.10
N TRP A 126 4.53 27.83 5.73
CA TRP A 126 3.65 27.64 4.56
C TRP A 126 4.34 27.66 3.18
N ASN A 127 5.66 27.81 3.10
CA ASN A 127 6.35 27.77 1.80
C ASN A 127 6.11 26.44 1.06
N ALA A 128 6.28 25.30 1.74
CA ALA A 128 6.13 23.97 1.17
C ALA A 128 4.69 23.68 0.74
N THR A 129 3.70 24.10 1.54
CA THR A 129 2.28 23.99 1.16
C THR A 129 2.00 24.79 -0.11
N CYS A 130 2.44 26.04 -0.16
CA CYS A 130 2.15 26.93 -1.29
C CYS A 130 2.88 26.44 -2.55
N ALA A 131 4.16 26.08 -2.43
CA ALA A 131 4.96 25.57 -3.53
C ALA A 131 4.46 24.22 -4.04
N GLY A 132 4.08 23.30 -3.14
CA GLY A 132 3.48 22.03 -3.51
C GLY A 132 2.16 22.19 -4.27
N ARG A 133 1.31 23.16 -3.87
CA ARG A 133 0.06 23.45 -4.59
C ARG A 133 0.31 24.02 -5.97
N GLU A 134 1.24 24.95 -6.10
CA GLU A 134 1.58 25.53 -7.39
C GLU A 134 2.22 24.48 -8.32
N LEU A 135 3.15 23.66 -7.82
CA LEU A 135 3.71 22.54 -8.58
C LEU A 135 2.64 21.52 -9.00
N SER A 136 1.66 21.22 -8.14
CA SER A 136 0.51 20.37 -8.50
C SER A 136 -0.35 20.98 -9.61
N ARG A 137 -0.57 22.30 -9.59
CA ARG A 137 -1.28 23.03 -10.67
C ARG A 137 -0.50 22.90 -11.98
N ARG A 138 0.81 23.17 -11.95
CA ARG A 138 1.69 23.08 -13.13
C ARG A 138 1.80 21.67 -13.70
N LEU A 139 1.78 20.65 -12.83
CA LEU A 139 1.72 19.23 -13.26
C LEU A 139 0.41 18.89 -13.99
N SER A 140 -0.67 19.61 -13.69
CA SER A 140 -1.98 19.40 -14.33
C SER A 140 -2.12 20.14 -15.66
N ASP A 141 -1.25 21.11 -15.95
CA ASP A 141 -1.23 21.84 -17.22
C ASP A 141 -0.29 21.14 -18.21
N PRO A 142 -0.77 20.61 -19.35
CA PRO A 142 0.07 19.94 -20.35
C PRO A 142 1.26 20.77 -20.86
N ALA A 143 1.14 22.11 -20.87
CA ALA A 143 2.22 23.00 -21.32
C ALA A 143 3.36 23.13 -20.30
N GLU A 144 3.06 22.93 -19.01
CA GLU A 144 4.00 23.10 -17.90
C GLU A 144 4.47 21.75 -17.32
N ALA A 145 3.68 20.69 -17.48
CA ALA A 145 3.87 19.40 -16.83
C ALA A 145 5.22 18.74 -17.11
N TYR A 146 5.84 18.98 -18.27
CA TYR A 146 7.17 18.44 -18.56
C TYR A 146 8.25 19.05 -17.65
N GLU A 147 8.34 20.38 -17.57
CA GLU A 147 9.37 21.04 -16.75
C GLU A 147 9.09 20.84 -15.25
N ALA A 148 7.82 20.90 -14.83
CA ALA A 148 7.44 20.61 -13.45
C ALA A 148 7.90 19.20 -13.02
N ARG A 149 7.63 18.17 -13.85
CA ARG A 149 8.09 16.80 -13.59
C ARG A 149 9.60 16.70 -13.53
N ARG A 150 10.32 17.28 -14.48
CA ARG A 150 11.79 17.22 -14.53
C ARG A 150 12.42 17.76 -13.24
N HIS A 151 11.90 18.86 -12.70
CA HIS A 151 12.39 19.42 -11.44
C HIS A 151 12.06 18.52 -10.24
N LEU A 152 10.83 18.03 -10.14
CA LEU A 152 10.43 17.10 -9.07
C LEU A 152 11.19 15.76 -9.12
N GLU A 153 11.49 15.25 -10.31
CA GLU A 153 12.29 14.03 -10.50
C GLU A 153 13.73 14.21 -10.02
N ALA A 154 14.28 15.43 -10.07
CA ALA A 154 15.57 15.74 -9.47
C ALA A 154 15.48 15.71 -7.93
N SER A 155 14.40 16.25 -7.35
CA SER A 155 14.11 16.25 -5.92
C SER A 155 13.93 14.85 -5.31
N LEU A 156 13.66 13.81 -6.11
CA LEU A 156 13.68 12.42 -5.63
C LEU A 156 15.05 11.99 -5.06
N ARG A 157 16.12 12.70 -5.41
CA ARG A 157 17.48 12.49 -4.89
C ARG A 157 17.88 13.50 -3.80
N SER A 158 16.97 14.36 -3.36
CA SER A 158 17.26 15.32 -2.30
C SER A 158 17.66 14.61 -0.99
N ASP A 159 18.59 15.19 -0.24
CA ASP A 159 18.89 14.73 1.12
C ASP A 159 17.84 15.23 2.13
N ASP A 160 17.02 16.22 1.73
CA ASP A 160 15.90 16.72 2.50
C ASP A 160 14.72 15.75 2.44
N TRP A 161 14.29 15.27 3.61
CA TRP A 161 13.26 14.24 3.71
C TRP A 161 11.87 14.77 3.32
N GLN A 162 11.56 16.03 3.62
CA GLN A 162 10.26 16.65 3.34
C GLN A 162 10.13 16.92 1.84
N GLU A 163 11.14 17.56 1.23
CA GLU A 163 11.20 17.81 -0.21
C GLU A 163 11.01 16.50 -0.99
N LYS A 164 11.79 15.46 -0.64
CA LYS A 164 11.70 14.14 -1.27
C LYS A 164 10.31 13.53 -1.14
N ARG A 165 9.70 13.56 0.06
CA ARG A 165 8.37 12.97 0.28
C ARG A 165 7.27 13.72 -0.48
N ILE A 166 7.28 15.05 -0.49
CA ILE A 166 6.33 15.84 -1.25
C ILE A 166 6.50 15.59 -2.75
N ALA A 167 7.75 15.52 -3.24
CA ALA A 167 8.02 15.23 -4.64
C ALA A 167 7.50 13.85 -5.08
N ILE A 168 7.67 12.82 -4.24
CA ILE A 168 7.09 11.49 -4.48
C ILE A 168 5.56 11.60 -4.62
N GLY A 169 4.87 12.22 -3.66
CA GLY A 169 3.41 12.33 -3.67
C GLY A 169 2.85 13.11 -4.87
N LEU A 170 3.51 14.20 -5.26
CA LEU A 170 3.15 14.99 -6.44
C LEU A 170 3.34 14.20 -7.73
N LEU A 171 4.47 13.49 -7.90
CA LEU A 171 4.72 12.69 -9.09
C LEU A 171 3.82 11.46 -9.18
N GLN A 172 3.49 10.82 -8.06
CA GLN A 172 2.51 9.72 -8.01
C GLN A 172 1.12 10.23 -8.44
N SER A 173 0.71 11.39 -7.92
CA SER A 173 -0.57 12.02 -8.29
C SER A 173 -0.62 12.35 -9.78
N ALA A 174 0.46 12.93 -10.33
CA ALA A 174 0.55 13.22 -11.76
C ALA A 174 0.52 11.96 -12.63
N ALA A 175 1.15 10.86 -12.19
CA ALA A 175 1.09 9.58 -12.90
C ALA A 175 -0.29 8.95 -12.89
N LEU A 176 -1.00 9.01 -11.76
CA LEU A 176 -2.37 8.51 -11.66
C LEU A 176 -3.37 9.36 -12.46
N ALA A 177 -3.13 10.66 -12.60
CA ALA A 177 -4.00 11.56 -13.35
C ALA A 177 -3.68 11.62 -14.86
N ALA A 178 -2.53 11.10 -15.30
CA ALA A 178 -2.11 11.17 -16.69
C ALA A 178 -2.99 10.29 -17.58
N ASP A 179 -3.72 10.89 -18.53
CA ASP A 179 -4.42 10.13 -19.57
C ASP A 179 -3.38 9.41 -20.45
N PRO A 180 -3.35 8.06 -20.47
CA PRO A 180 -2.38 7.30 -21.27
C PRO A 180 -2.42 7.62 -22.76
N ARG A 181 -3.53 8.20 -23.26
CA ARG A 181 -3.74 8.53 -24.68
C ARG A 181 -3.24 9.91 -25.05
N LEU A 182 -3.23 10.86 -24.11
CA LEU A 182 -2.92 12.27 -24.39
C LEU A 182 -1.49 12.63 -24.06
N ALA A 183 -0.96 12.11 -22.95
CA ALA A 183 0.39 12.41 -22.50
C ALA A 183 0.90 11.24 -21.63
N PRO A 184 1.41 10.15 -22.24
CA PRO A 184 1.88 9.01 -21.47
C PRO A 184 3.06 9.45 -20.58
N TYR A 185 2.82 9.49 -19.27
CA TYR A 185 3.88 9.61 -18.30
C TYR A 185 4.35 8.22 -17.92
N SER A 186 5.63 7.92 -18.13
CA SER A 186 6.26 6.72 -17.61
C SER A 186 7.07 7.09 -16.37
N PRO A 187 6.63 6.72 -15.15
CA PRO A 187 7.36 7.03 -13.93
C PRO A 187 8.81 6.51 -14.00
N PRO A 188 9.81 7.28 -13.50
CA PRO A 188 11.18 6.80 -13.43
C PRO A 188 11.32 5.68 -12.39
N GLU A 189 12.28 4.76 -12.58
CA GLU A 189 12.49 3.61 -11.67
C GLU A 189 12.71 4.03 -10.21
N ILE A 190 13.43 5.13 -9.98
CA ILE A 190 13.65 5.65 -8.62
C ILE A 190 12.33 6.00 -7.90
N LEU A 191 11.30 6.47 -8.62
CA LEU A 191 9.99 6.74 -8.02
C LEU A 191 9.28 5.44 -7.63
N LEU A 192 9.43 4.39 -8.43
CA LEU A 192 8.88 3.07 -8.12
C LEU A 192 9.54 2.48 -6.86
N ASP A 193 10.87 2.54 -6.78
CA ASP A 193 11.62 2.04 -5.63
C ASP A 193 11.28 2.81 -4.34
N LEU A 194 11.22 4.14 -4.41
CA LEU A 194 10.82 4.99 -3.29
C LEU A 194 9.36 4.75 -2.88
N THR A 195 8.47 4.42 -3.82
CA THR A 195 7.10 4.02 -3.50
C THR A 195 7.10 2.70 -2.72
N VAL A 196 7.88 1.70 -3.14
CA VAL A 196 8.02 0.44 -2.38
C VAL A 196 8.54 0.70 -0.98
N GLU A 197 9.52 1.59 -0.83
CA GLU A 197 10.05 1.98 0.49
C GLU A 197 8.98 2.65 1.36
N GLN A 198 8.19 3.57 0.83
CA GLN A 198 7.11 4.20 1.59
C GLN A 198 6.04 3.21 2.06
N LEU A 199 5.81 2.13 1.30
CA LEU A 199 4.90 1.05 1.71
C LEU A 199 5.43 0.26 2.92
N ASP A 200 6.73 0.31 3.24
CA ASP A 200 7.27 -0.33 4.46
C ASP A 200 6.68 0.29 5.75
N ASP A 201 6.21 1.53 5.68
CA ASP A 201 5.71 2.31 6.81
C ASP A 201 4.20 2.60 6.68
N TRP A 202 3.46 1.74 5.95
CA TRP A 202 2.03 1.94 5.64
C TRP A 202 1.12 2.08 6.87
N THR A 203 1.56 1.62 8.05
CA THR A 203 0.83 1.71 9.32
C THR A 203 1.10 2.99 10.12
N THR A 204 2.24 3.66 9.87
CA THR A 204 2.64 4.88 10.56
C THR A 204 2.36 6.07 9.65
N ILE A 205 1.14 6.60 9.74
CA ILE A 205 0.66 7.74 8.95
C ILE A 205 1.24 9.04 9.52
N ASP A 206 2.56 9.19 9.46
CA ASP A 206 3.25 10.49 9.53
C ASP A 206 3.61 10.92 8.09
N ASP A 207 2.57 11.04 7.25
CA ASP A 207 2.72 11.47 5.85
C ASP A 207 2.67 12.99 5.78
N PRO A 208 3.77 13.70 5.44
CA PRO A 208 3.77 15.15 5.29
C PRO A 208 2.77 15.67 4.24
N MET A 209 2.10 14.80 3.46
CA MET A 209 0.88 15.16 2.71
C MET A 209 -0.21 15.83 3.58
N TRP A 210 -0.19 15.69 4.91
CA TRP A 210 -1.05 16.52 5.78
C TRP A 210 -0.81 18.02 5.58
N ILE A 211 0.41 18.44 5.20
CA ILE A 211 0.77 19.83 4.85
C ILE A 211 -0.04 20.33 3.65
N MET A 212 -0.43 19.42 2.75
CA MET A 212 -1.27 19.71 1.58
C MET A 212 -2.78 19.67 1.90
N GLY A 213 -3.16 19.21 3.10
CA GLY A 213 -4.56 19.03 3.51
C GLY A 213 -5.19 17.72 3.04
N ASP A 214 -4.39 16.82 2.44
CA ASP A 214 -4.83 15.55 1.85
C ASP A 214 -4.44 14.35 2.76
N SER A 215 -4.66 14.51 4.07
CA SER A 215 -4.06 13.69 5.14
C SER A 215 -4.53 12.24 5.24
N GLN A 216 -5.31 11.70 4.29
CA GLN A 216 -5.85 10.34 4.42
C GLN A 216 -5.61 9.40 3.23
N ASP A 217 -5.22 9.90 2.05
CA ASP A 217 -5.05 9.05 0.87
C ASP A 217 -3.59 9.07 0.42
N SER A 218 -2.75 8.28 1.11
CA SER A 218 -1.40 7.98 0.59
C SER A 218 -1.53 7.48 -0.85
N LYS A 219 -1.01 8.26 -1.79
CA LYS A 219 -1.08 7.93 -3.23
C LYS A 219 -0.21 6.73 -3.58
N SER A 220 0.67 6.30 -2.68
CA SER A 220 1.58 5.18 -2.87
C SER A 220 0.87 3.86 -3.13
N LEU A 221 -0.23 3.57 -2.43
CA LEU A 221 -0.99 2.35 -2.67
C LEU A 221 -1.66 2.31 -4.05
N PRO A 222 -2.51 3.29 -4.44
CA PRO A 222 -3.11 3.29 -5.78
C PRO A 222 -2.05 3.38 -6.89
N PHE A 223 -0.97 4.14 -6.68
CA PHE A 223 0.14 4.20 -7.62
C PHE A 223 0.84 2.83 -7.78
N ALA A 224 1.10 2.12 -6.67
CA ALA A 224 1.69 0.78 -6.72
C ALA A 224 0.77 -0.22 -7.42
N MET A 225 -0.55 -0.12 -7.24
CA MET A 225 -1.53 -0.95 -7.96
C MET A 225 -1.48 -0.67 -9.47
N ALA A 226 -1.44 0.59 -9.89
CA ALA A 226 -1.36 0.99 -11.30
C ALA A 226 -0.03 0.57 -11.98
N HIS A 227 1.07 0.50 -11.21
CA HIS A 227 2.41 0.17 -11.71
C HIS A 227 2.95 -1.18 -11.24
N LEU A 228 2.09 -2.07 -10.75
CA LEU A 228 2.47 -3.33 -10.12
C LEU A 228 3.43 -4.17 -10.98
N GLY A 229 3.18 -4.23 -12.29
CA GLY A 229 4.01 -5.01 -13.22
C GLY A 229 5.48 -4.59 -13.23
N ARG A 230 5.78 -3.32 -12.94
CA ARG A 230 7.17 -2.82 -12.85
C ARG A 230 7.76 -3.00 -11.46
N MET A 231 6.92 -2.96 -10.43
CA MET A 231 7.34 -3.06 -9.03
C MET A 231 7.42 -4.49 -8.49
N GLU A 232 6.89 -5.47 -9.23
CA GLU A 232 6.73 -6.87 -8.78
C GLU A 232 7.99 -7.43 -8.13
N ARG A 233 9.16 -7.30 -8.77
CA ARG A 233 10.42 -7.83 -8.21
C ARG A 233 10.72 -7.24 -6.83
N SER A 234 10.64 -5.91 -6.70
CA SER A 234 10.91 -5.21 -5.45
C SER A 234 9.88 -5.56 -4.38
N LEU A 235 8.59 -5.67 -4.75
CA LEU A 235 7.52 -6.10 -3.84
C LEU A 235 7.70 -7.54 -3.35
N THR A 236 8.07 -8.48 -4.22
CA THR A 236 8.36 -9.87 -3.84
C THR A 236 9.55 -9.94 -2.90
N GLN A 237 10.61 -9.17 -3.16
CA GLN A 237 11.75 -9.11 -2.26
C GLN A 237 11.34 -8.61 -0.87
N ARG A 238 10.54 -7.54 -0.80
CA ARG A 238 10.04 -6.99 0.47
C ARG A 238 9.12 -7.96 1.21
N LEU A 239 8.23 -8.66 0.50
CA LEU A 239 7.37 -9.70 1.09
C LEU A 239 8.18 -10.75 1.87
N VAL A 240 9.35 -11.13 1.36
CA VAL A 240 10.22 -12.12 2.02
C VAL A 240 11.09 -11.49 3.11
N SER A 241 11.68 -10.31 2.85
CA SER A 241 12.68 -9.72 3.73
C SER A 241 12.11 -8.96 4.92
N GLN A 242 10.86 -8.49 4.84
CA GLN A 242 10.26 -7.69 5.90
C GLN A 242 9.83 -8.53 7.11
N PRO A 243 9.79 -7.91 8.31
CA PRO A 243 9.12 -8.49 9.48
C PRO A 243 7.64 -8.82 9.20
N PRO A 244 7.07 -9.85 9.85
CA PRO A 244 5.69 -10.30 9.58
C PRO A 244 4.63 -9.19 9.59
N ASP A 245 4.73 -8.25 10.53
CA ASP A 245 3.81 -7.10 10.68
C ASP A 245 3.84 -6.13 9.49
N LYS A 246 4.91 -6.13 8.70
CA LYS A 246 5.08 -5.27 7.52
C LYS A 246 4.82 -5.99 6.19
N ARG A 247 4.63 -7.31 6.19
CA ARG A 247 4.44 -8.09 4.95
C ARG A 247 3.09 -7.89 4.30
N PHE A 248 2.08 -7.54 5.09
CA PHE A 248 0.69 -7.47 4.67
C PHE A 248 0.47 -6.69 3.37
N VAL A 249 0.94 -5.43 3.32
CA VAL A 249 0.69 -4.56 2.17
C VAL A 249 1.33 -5.09 0.88
N PHE A 250 2.48 -5.75 0.99
CA PHE A 250 3.16 -6.39 -0.14
C PHE A 250 2.40 -7.62 -0.62
N ALA A 251 1.95 -8.46 0.32
CA ALA A 251 1.08 -9.61 0.01
C ALA A 251 -0.22 -9.15 -0.65
N PHE A 252 -0.84 -8.07 -0.14
CA PHE A 252 -2.04 -7.48 -0.71
C PHE A 252 -1.81 -7.02 -2.15
N LEU A 253 -0.79 -6.21 -2.41
CA LEU A 253 -0.51 -5.70 -3.76
C LEU A 253 -0.24 -6.84 -4.77
N LEU A 254 0.55 -7.83 -4.38
CA LEU A 254 0.86 -8.98 -5.24
C LEU A 254 -0.36 -9.90 -5.44
N GLY A 255 -1.18 -10.08 -4.41
CA GLY A 255 -2.44 -10.84 -4.49
C GLY A 255 -3.47 -10.14 -5.36
N TRP A 256 -3.66 -8.83 -5.16
CA TRP A 256 -4.58 -7.99 -5.93
C TRP A 256 -4.26 -8.01 -7.43
N GLY A 257 -2.98 -7.97 -7.80
CA GLY A 257 -2.57 -8.12 -9.20
C GLY A 257 -2.38 -9.56 -9.66
N GLU A 258 -3.03 -10.52 -9.02
CA GLU A 258 -3.12 -11.91 -9.46
C GLU A 258 -1.76 -12.61 -9.67
N ARG A 259 -0.76 -12.36 -8.80
CA ARG A 259 0.54 -13.06 -8.87
C ARG A 259 0.45 -14.47 -8.32
N ARG A 260 -0.35 -15.32 -8.98
CA ARG A 260 -0.66 -16.70 -8.59
C ARG A 260 0.58 -17.59 -8.44
N HIS A 261 1.66 -17.29 -9.17
CA HIS A 261 2.93 -18.01 -9.04
C HIS A 261 3.66 -17.76 -7.71
N LEU A 262 3.21 -16.78 -6.92
CA LEU A 262 3.70 -16.46 -5.58
C LEU A 262 2.69 -16.83 -4.47
N VAL A 263 1.64 -17.62 -4.78
CA VAL A 263 0.55 -17.90 -3.85
C VAL A 263 1.03 -18.45 -2.50
N ASP A 264 2.06 -19.28 -2.49
CA ASP A 264 2.59 -19.88 -1.25
C ASP A 264 3.24 -18.85 -0.30
N GLN A 265 3.64 -17.69 -0.82
CA GLN A 265 4.16 -16.58 -0.04
C GLN A 265 3.05 -15.58 0.32
N ILE A 266 2.09 -15.36 -0.58
CA ILE A 266 1.02 -14.37 -0.42
C ILE A 266 -0.09 -14.87 0.50
N ALA A 267 -0.61 -16.07 0.26
CA ALA A 267 -1.79 -16.59 0.93
C ALA A 267 -1.65 -16.70 2.46
N PRO A 268 -0.53 -17.19 3.04
CA PRO A 268 -0.42 -17.24 4.50
C PRO A 268 -0.55 -15.88 5.16
N GLU A 269 0.03 -14.84 4.57
CA GLU A 269 -0.03 -13.47 5.09
C GLU A 269 -1.47 -12.94 4.99
N LEU A 270 -2.12 -13.02 3.82
CA LEU A 270 -3.48 -12.53 3.63
C LEU A 270 -4.52 -13.28 4.47
N VAL A 271 -4.41 -14.61 4.58
CA VAL A 271 -5.36 -15.39 5.39
C VAL A 271 -5.20 -15.06 6.87
N GLY A 272 -3.97 -14.78 7.34
CA GLY A 272 -3.73 -14.29 8.70
C GLY A 272 -4.48 -12.99 9.03
N HIS A 273 -4.58 -12.09 8.05
CA HIS A 273 -5.29 -10.80 8.16
C HIS A 273 -6.82 -10.87 7.98
N LEU A 274 -7.39 -12.06 7.77
CA LEU A 274 -8.85 -12.26 7.87
C LEU A 274 -9.35 -12.32 9.33
N ARG A 275 -8.44 -12.54 10.29
CA ARG A 275 -8.75 -12.63 11.72
C ARG A 275 -9.19 -11.29 12.31
N ASP A 276 -9.91 -11.36 13.43
CA ASP A 276 -10.15 -10.17 14.24
C ASP A 276 -8.86 -9.79 14.99
N ASN A 277 -8.06 -8.92 14.39
CA ASN A 277 -6.77 -8.46 14.88
C ASN A 277 -6.77 -6.97 15.29
N GLY A 278 -7.94 -6.32 15.25
CA GLY A 278 -8.10 -4.90 15.56
C GLY A 278 -7.50 -3.92 14.55
N ILE A 279 -6.99 -4.40 13.41
CA ILE A 279 -6.54 -3.55 12.30
C ILE A 279 -7.75 -3.20 11.45
N ARG A 280 -7.84 -1.93 11.06
CA ARG A 280 -8.96 -1.43 10.29
C ARG A 280 -8.78 -1.81 8.81
N ASP A 281 -9.84 -2.30 8.18
CA ASP A 281 -9.97 -2.56 6.73
C ASP A 281 -9.02 -3.63 6.13
N ASP A 282 -8.16 -4.27 6.92
CA ASP A 282 -7.18 -5.27 6.44
C ASP A 282 -7.84 -6.59 6.02
N ALA A 283 -8.89 -7.04 6.73
CA ALA A 283 -9.67 -8.19 6.34
C ALA A 283 -10.36 -7.96 4.99
N LEU A 284 -10.87 -6.75 4.75
CA LEU A 284 -11.47 -6.37 3.47
C LEU A 284 -10.44 -6.43 2.33
N MET A 285 -9.29 -5.78 2.53
CA MET A 285 -8.18 -5.81 1.57
C MET A 285 -7.71 -7.25 1.30
N SER A 286 -7.59 -8.07 2.34
CA SER A 286 -7.24 -9.48 2.24
C SER A 286 -8.25 -10.27 1.41
N MET A 287 -9.54 -10.05 1.64
CA MET A 287 -10.59 -10.68 0.85
C MET A 287 -10.50 -10.29 -0.63
N GLU A 288 -10.31 -9.01 -0.95
CA GLU A 288 -10.15 -8.55 -2.34
C GLU A 288 -8.97 -9.26 -3.03
N ALA A 289 -7.81 -9.32 -2.37
CA ALA A 289 -6.61 -9.92 -2.91
C ALA A 289 -6.69 -11.46 -3.01
N LEU A 290 -7.28 -12.14 -2.02
CA LEU A 290 -7.51 -13.59 -2.06
C LEU A 290 -8.50 -13.97 -3.16
N TYR A 291 -9.56 -13.18 -3.36
CA TYR A 291 -10.51 -13.39 -4.44
C TYR A 291 -9.85 -13.20 -5.82
N ALA A 292 -9.00 -12.17 -5.98
CA ALA A 292 -8.27 -11.92 -7.22
C ALA A 292 -7.32 -13.07 -7.59
N LEU A 293 -6.67 -13.70 -6.60
CA LEU A 293 -5.85 -14.90 -6.82
C LEU A 293 -6.68 -16.09 -7.35
N GLY A 294 -7.96 -16.17 -6.99
CA GLY A 294 -8.90 -17.18 -7.47
C GLY A 294 -8.69 -18.54 -6.80
N GLU A 295 -9.07 -19.62 -7.50
CA GLU A 295 -9.10 -21.01 -7.01
C GLU A 295 -7.82 -21.51 -6.31
N VAL A 296 -6.65 -20.94 -6.64
CA VAL A 296 -5.36 -21.36 -6.08
C VAL A 296 -5.24 -21.13 -4.57
N VAL A 297 -6.09 -20.28 -3.97
CA VAL A 297 -6.07 -20.04 -2.52
C VAL A 297 -6.84 -21.08 -1.71
N ARG A 298 -7.64 -21.96 -2.34
CA ARG A 298 -8.52 -22.90 -1.61
C ARG A 298 -7.82 -23.75 -0.56
N PRO A 299 -6.66 -24.39 -0.82
CA PRO A 299 -5.98 -25.18 0.20
C PRO A 299 -5.64 -24.37 1.46
N TRP A 300 -5.31 -23.08 1.30
CA TRP A 300 -5.00 -22.18 2.40
C TRP A 300 -6.24 -21.80 3.22
N LEU A 301 -7.37 -21.60 2.54
CA LEU A 301 -8.66 -21.31 3.18
C LEU A 301 -9.16 -22.52 3.98
N GLU A 302 -9.13 -23.72 3.39
CA GLU A 302 -9.59 -24.96 4.01
C GLU A 302 -8.81 -25.30 5.28
N VAL A 303 -7.48 -25.19 5.25
CA VAL A 303 -6.62 -25.43 6.41
C VAL A 303 -6.91 -24.41 7.52
N SER A 304 -7.10 -23.15 7.14
CA SER A 304 -7.28 -22.06 8.12
C SER A 304 -8.64 -22.12 8.82
N LEU A 305 -9.67 -22.63 8.15
CA LEU A 305 -11.02 -22.79 8.70
C LEU A 305 -11.04 -23.60 10.01
N LEU A 306 -10.13 -24.57 10.15
CA LEU A 306 -10.00 -25.43 11.33
C LEU A 306 -9.67 -24.66 12.62
N SER A 307 -9.05 -23.48 12.49
CA SER A 307 -8.59 -22.65 13.61
C SER A 307 -9.14 -21.22 13.56
N ALA A 308 -10.11 -20.96 12.69
CA ALA A 308 -10.62 -19.63 12.43
C ALA A 308 -11.47 -19.10 13.60
N ASP A 309 -11.24 -17.85 13.98
CA ASP A 309 -12.17 -17.07 14.80
C ASP A 309 -13.47 -16.78 14.02
N SER A 310 -14.45 -16.12 14.66
CA SER A 310 -15.74 -15.84 14.03
C SER A 310 -15.64 -14.96 12.79
N GLN A 311 -14.72 -13.99 12.76
CA GLN A 311 -14.54 -13.09 11.62
C GLN A 311 -13.87 -13.84 10.46
N GLN A 312 -12.73 -14.48 10.74
CA GLN A 312 -11.97 -15.25 9.76
C GLN A 312 -12.83 -16.34 9.13
N ARG A 313 -13.65 -17.03 9.93
CA ARG A 313 -14.57 -18.07 9.44
C ARG A 313 -15.59 -17.49 8.47
N ALA A 314 -16.26 -16.40 8.83
CA ALA A 314 -17.25 -15.74 7.96
C ALA A 314 -16.61 -15.26 6.64
N CYS A 315 -15.40 -14.67 6.70
CA CYS A 315 -14.66 -14.27 5.52
C CYS A 315 -14.29 -15.46 4.62
N ILE A 316 -13.80 -16.56 5.19
CA ILE A 316 -13.45 -17.79 4.45
C ILE A 316 -14.68 -18.41 3.79
N GLU A 317 -15.79 -18.53 4.51
CA GLU A 317 -17.04 -19.09 3.98
C GLU A 317 -17.58 -18.24 2.81
N LEU A 318 -17.55 -16.92 2.95
CA LEU A 318 -17.95 -16.01 1.87
C LEU A 318 -17.02 -16.07 0.67
N LEU A 319 -15.69 -16.08 0.88
CA LEU A 319 -14.72 -16.24 -0.20
C LEU A 319 -14.91 -17.57 -0.94
N THR A 320 -15.13 -18.66 -0.21
CA THR A 320 -15.37 -19.99 -0.80
C THR A 320 -16.62 -19.98 -1.67
N LEU A 321 -17.72 -19.38 -1.16
CA LEU A 321 -18.97 -19.22 -1.88
C LEU A 321 -18.81 -18.34 -3.15
N GLU A 322 -18.01 -17.27 -3.07
CA GLU A 322 -17.70 -16.38 -4.20
C GLU A 322 -16.85 -17.04 -5.29
N LEU A 323 -15.92 -17.91 -4.89
CA LEU A 323 -15.10 -18.70 -5.81
C LEU A 323 -15.92 -19.81 -6.49
N ASP A 324 -16.80 -20.49 -5.75
CA ASP A 324 -17.68 -21.55 -6.29
C ASP A 324 -18.74 -21.00 -7.27
N GLU A 325 -19.39 -19.91 -6.88
CA GLU A 325 -20.52 -19.36 -7.61
C GLU A 325 -20.47 -17.84 -7.62
N PRO A 326 -19.73 -17.16 -8.51
CA PRO A 326 -19.63 -15.70 -8.47
C PRO A 326 -21.01 -15.00 -8.51
N ALA A 327 -21.22 -13.97 -7.68
CA ALA A 327 -22.50 -13.24 -7.60
C ALA A 327 -22.71 -12.28 -8.76
N LEU A 328 -22.87 -12.80 -9.98
CA LEU A 328 -22.98 -12.01 -11.20
C LEU A 328 -24.34 -11.30 -11.37
N THR A 329 -25.32 -11.60 -10.52
CA THR A 329 -26.66 -10.98 -10.54
C THR A 329 -26.91 -10.16 -9.27
N SER A 330 -27.72 -9.11 -9.38
CA SER A 330 -28.12 -8.28 -8.24
C SER A 330 -28.84 -9.05 -7.15
N GLU A 331 -29.61 -10.08 -7.50
CA GLU A 331 -30.28 -10.97 -6.55
C GLU A 331 -29.28 -11.80 -5.73
N LYS A 332 -28.28 -12.41 -6.38
CA LYS A 332 -27.21 -13.15 -5.69
C LYS A 332 -26.38 -12.23 -4.81
N GLN A 333 -26.12 -11.01 -5.24
CA GLN A 333 -25.43 -9.99 -4.45
C GLN A 333 -26.23 -9.61 -3.20
N ALA A 334 -27.54 -9.34 -3.34
CA ALA A 334 -28.41 -9.03 -2.19
C ALA A 334 -28.46 -10.19 -1.18
N GLY A 335 -28.50 -11.44 -1.66
CA GLY A 335 -28.40 -12.63 -0.81
C GLY A 335 -27.10 -12.70 -0.02
N ARG A 336 -25.97 -12.26 -0.61
CA ARG A 336 -24.66 -12.25 0.06
C ARG A 336 -24.48 -11.12 1.04
N SER A 337 -25.01 -9.94 0.73
CA SER A 337 -25.05 -8.83 1.68
C SER A 337 -25.79 -9.22 2.96
N ALA A 338 -26.78 -10.12 2.90
CA ALA A 338 -27.47 -10.63 4.08
C ALA A 338 -26.65 -11.66 4.88
N LEU A 339 -25.68 -12.32 4.25
CA LEU A 339 -24.72 -13.23 4.89
C LEU A 339 -23.53 -12.49 5.52
N ASN A 340 -23.28 -11.24 5.13
CA ASN A 340 -22.32 -10.33 5.75
C ASN A 340 -22.78 -9.90 7.15
N GLN A 341 -22.73 -10.83 8.10
CA GLN A 341 -22.90 -10.55 9.53
C GLN A 341 -21.60 -10.06 10.18
N VAL A 342 -20.53 -9.86 9.41
CA VAL A 342 -19.28 -9.28 9.92
C VAL A 342 -19.57 -7.82 10.30
N PRO A 343 -19.51 -7.47 11.59
CA PRO A 343 -20.13 -6.26 12.09
C PRO A 343 -19.30 -4.99 11.84
N TRP A 344 -18.68 -4.78 10.67
CA TRP A 344 -18.01 -3.50 10.36
C TRP A 344 -17.92 -3.14 8.86
N LYS A 345 -18.60 -2.03 8.50
CA LYS A 345 -18.17 -0.90 7.64
C LYS A 345 -17.55 -1.10 6.24
N CYS A 346 -17.96 -2.06 5.42
CA CYS A 346 -17.80 -1.88 3.98
C CYS A 346 -18.90 -2.52 3.16
N ASP A 347 -19.15 -1.92 1.99
CA ASP A 347 -19.91 -2.55 0.91
C ASP A 347 -19.22 -3.88 0.53
N ASP A 348 -19.98 -4.82 -0.02
CA ASP A 348 -19.53 -6.16 -0.43
C ASP A 348 -18.10 -6.12 -1.06
N PRO A 349 -17.09 -6.82 -0.49
CA PRO A 349 -15.70 -6.77 -0.97
C PRO A 349 -15.56 -7.16 -2.45
N VAL A 350 -16.41 -8.08 -2.92
CA VAL A 350 -16.42 -8.49 -4.33
C VAL A 350 -17.03 -7.39 -5.19
N GLN A 351 -18.00 -6.63 -4.68
CA GLN A 351 -18.48 -5.43 -5.36
C GLN A 351 -17.42 -4.32 -5.38
N SER A 352 -16.73 -4.07 -4.27
CA SER A 352 -15.61 -3.11 -4.23
C SER A 352 -14.54 -3.48 -5.27
N TRP A 353 -14.14 -4.75 -5.31
CA TRP A 353 -13.19 -5.25 -6.31
C TRP A 353 -13.71 -5.10 -7.75
N ARG A 354 -14.94 -5.52 -8.05
CA ARG A 354 -15.53 -5.39 -9.41
C ARG A 354 -15.72 -3.94 -9.84
N TYR A 355 -16.12 -3.08 -8.91
CA TYR A 355 -16.25 -1.64 -9.15
C TYR A 355 -14.90 -1.03 -9.51
N ARG A 356 -13.83 -1.42 -8.80
CA ARG A 356 -12.46 -1.00 -9.08
C ARG A 356 -11.94 -1.55 -10.41
N GLN A 357 -12.29 -2.77 -10.81
CA GLN A 357 -11.93 -3.32 -12.14
C GLN A 357 -12.65 -2.60 -13.29
N GLY A 358 -13.88 -2.12 -13.08
CA GLY A 358 -14.66 -1.36 -14.08
C GLY A 358 -14.22 0.10 -14.23
N ARG A 359 -13.56 0.65 -13.21
CA ARG A 359 -12.86 1.95 -13.27
C ARG A 359 -11.38 1.68 -13.54
N ILE A 360 -11.04 1.51 -14.81
CA ILE A 360 -9.67 1.83 -15.23
C ILE A 360 -9.52 3.33 -14.90
N TRP A 361 -8.69 3.63 -13.89
CA TRP A 361 -8.43 4.98 -13.41
C TRP A 361 -7.96 5.90 -14.53
#